data_AF-A0A6M3M5R5-F1
#
_entry.id   AF-A0A6M3M5R5-F1
#
_cell.length_a   1.000
_cell.length_b   1.000
_cell.length_c   1.000
_cell.angle_alpha   90.00
_cell.angle_beta   90.00
_cell.angle_gamma   90.00
#
_symmetry.space_group_name_H-M   'P 1'
#
loop_
_entity.id
_entity.type
_entity.pdbx_description
1 polymer ?
#
loop_
_entity_poly.entity_id
_entity_poly.type
_entity_poly.pdbx_seq_one_letter_code
_entity_poly.pdbx_strand_id
1 'polypeptide(L)'
;MGNSDGALGGWLEARCRSQGLSLREAADLTGLSHTTIADVISGMRPSAETLRKLARGFGGNGDHKRSALEVELFTLAGFKTPASEEKVSEAMGELLDKLTGMDDRRLKLMTHFVDFLLEADKND
;
A
#
# COMPACT_ATOMS: atom_id res chain seq x y z
N MET A 1 8.79 -8.30 24.05
CA MET A 1 9.49 -8.32 22.74
C MET A 1 8.46 -8.74 21.70
N GLY A 2 8.05 -7.82 20.81
CA GLY A 2 6.86 -7.99 19.98
C GLY A 2 7.10 -8.82 18.71
N ASN A 3 6.28 -9.87 18.55
CA ASN A 3 6.08 -10.81 17.45
C ASN A 3 6.01 -10.22 16.02
N SER A 4 7.03 -9.48 15.58
CA SER A 4 7.05 -8.88 14.22
C SER A 4 7.51 -9.89 13.17
N ASP A 5 8.40 -10.82 13.55
CA ASP A 5 9.02 -11.77 12.61
C ASP A 5 8.02 -12.77 12.02
N GLY A 6 6.93 -13.08 12.73
CA GLY A 6 5.84 -13.94 12.26
C GLY A 6 4.66 -13.22 11.60
N ALA A 7 4.53 -11.91 11.80
CA ALA A 7 3.38 -11.14 11.33
C ALA A 7 3.35 -11.03 9.80
N LEU A 8 4.52 -10.76 9.20
CA LEU A 8 4.66 -10.71 7.75
C LEU A 8 4.50 -12.08 7.09
N GLY A 9 5.09 -13.14 7.67
CA GLY A 9 4.95 -14.50 7.15
C GLY A 9 3.49 -14.96 7.15
N GLY A 10 2.78 -14.71 8.25
CA GLY A 10 1.34 -15.00 8.35
C GLY A 10 0.49 -14.17 7.38
N TRP A 11 0.83 -12.89 7.16
CA TRP A 11 0.19 -12.06 6.13
C TRP A 11 0.37 -12.67 4.73
N LEU A 12 1.59 -13.07 4.39
CA LEU A 12 1.90 -13.62 3.06
C LEU A 12 1.18 -14.95 2.83
N GLU A 13 1.15 -15.82 3.83
CA GLU A 13 0.42 -17.10 3.76
C GLU A 13 -1.09 -16.90 3.60
N ALA A 14 -1.68 -16.00 4.40
CA ALA A 14 -3.10 -15.66 4.30
C ALA A 14 -3.44 -15.06 2.93
N ARG A 15 -2.55 -14.22 2.39
CA ARG A 15 -2.73 -13.58 1.08
C ARG A 15 -2.72 -14.61 -0.04
N CYS A 16 -1.72 -15.50 -0.06
CA CYS A 16 -1.66 -16.61 -1.02
C CYS A 16 -2.91 -17.49 -0.96
N ARG A 17 -3.35 -17.85 0.25
CA ARG A 17 -4.55 -18.66 0.46
C ARG A 17 -5.82 -17.96 -0.03
N SER A 18 -5.97 -16.66 0.23
CA SER A 18 -7.15 -15.89 -0.19
C SER A 18 -7.27 -15.75 -1.71
N GLN A 19 -6.14 -15.80 -2.43
CA GLN A 19 -6.08 -15.69 -3.88
C GLN A 19 -5.95 -17.06 -4.57
N GLY A 20 -5.94 -18.16 -3.82
CA GLY A 20 -5.74 -19.51 -4.36
C GLY A 20 -4.37 -19.74 -4.99
N LEU A 21 -3.37 -18.92 -4.65
CA LEU A 21 -2.04 -18.97 -5.24
C LEU A 21 -1.14 -19.96 -4.51
N SER A 22 -0.43 -20.76 -5.28
CA SER A 22 0.74 -21.48 -4.80
C SER A 22 1.90 -20.52 -4.51
N LEU A 23 2.87 -20.95 -3.70
CA LEU A 23 4.07 -20.16 -3.41
C LEU A 23 4.87 -19.83 -4.68
N ARG A 24 4.80 -20.71 -5.69
CA ARG A 24 5.46 -20.50 -6.98
C ARG A 24 4.75 -19.41 -7.79
N GLU A 25 3.42 -19.44 -7.83
CA GLU A 25 2.64 -18.39 -8.51
C GLU A 25 2.77 -17.05 -7.80
N ALA A 26 2.85 -17.03 -6.46
CA ALA A 26 3.14 -15.82 -5.70
C ALA A 26 4.55 -15.26 -6.00
N ALA A 27 5.54 -16.14 -6.17
CA ALA A 27 6.90 -15.76 -6.56
C ALA A 27 6.90 -15.13 -7.97
N ASP A 28 6.22 -15.76 -8.92
CA ASP A 28 6.08 -15.26 -10.30
C ASP A 28 5.32 -13.91 -10.32
N LEU A 29 4.25 -13.77 -9.54
CA LEU A 29 3.45 -12.54 -9.41
C LEU A 29 4.28 -11.37 -8.88
N THR A 30 5.20 -11.63 -7.96
CA THR A 30 5.99 -10.60 -7.26
C THR A 30 7.37 -10.39 -7.88
N GLY A 31 7.78 -11.23 -8.83
CA GLY A 31 9.14 -11.24 -9.38
C GLY A 31 10.19 -11.61 -8.33
N LEU A 32 9.81 -12.41 -7.34
CA LEU A 32 10.69 -12.96 -6.30
C LEU A 32 11.01 -14.42 -6.61
N SER A 33 12.02 -14.98 -5.94
CA SER A 33 12.27 -16.42 -6.02
C SER A 33 11.34 -17.18 -5.08
N HIS A 34 10.99 -18.42 -5.45
CA HIS A 34 10.23 -19.32 -4.58
C HIS A 34 10.87 -19.46 -3.19
N THR A 35 12.20 -19.54 -3.14
CA THR A 35 12.96 -19.61 -1.88
C THR A 35 12.76 -18.35 -1.05
N THR A 36 12.81 -17.16 -1.66
CA THR A 36 12.57 -15.89 -0.95
C THR A 36 11.17 -15.82 -0.35
N ILE A 37 10.15 -16.31 -1.05
CA ILE A 37 8.78 -16.38 -0.51
C ILE A 37 8.72 -17.34 0.70
N ALA A 38 9.33 -18.52 0.58
CA ALA A 38 9.38 -19.49 1.67
C ALA A 38 10.15 -18.97 2.90
N ASP A 39 11.26 -18.27 2.66
CA ASP A 39 12.08 -17.64 3.70
C ASP A 39 11.29 -16.58 4.48
N VAL A 40 10.53 -15.74 3.78
CA VAL A 40 9.67 -14.73 4.41
C VAL A 40 8.55 -15.37 5.24
N ILE A 41 7.93 -16.44 4.74
CA ILE A 41 6.92 -17.20 5.49
C ILE A 41 7.53 -17.84 6.75
N SER A 42 8.77 -18.31 6.64
CA SER A 42 9.52 -18.91 7.75
C SER A 42 10.02 -17.90 8.79
N GLY A 43 9.76 -16.60 8.58
CA GLY A 43 10.15 -15.53 9.48
C GLY A 43 11.54 -14.95 9.23
N MET A 44 12.18 -15.24 8.09
CA MET A 44 13.37 -14.50 7.67
C MET A 44 12.97 -13.05 7.42
N ARG A 45 13.75 -12.12 7.99
CA ARG A 45 13.54 -10.69 7.77
C ARG A 45 13.85 -10.30 6.32
N PRO A 46 12.85 -9.88 5.51
CA PRO A 46 13.10 -9.47 4.13
C PRO A 46 13.78 -8.10 4.04
N SER A 47 14.40 -7.87 2.89
CA SER A 47 14.90 -6.54 2.51
C SER A 47 13.75 -5.59 2.14
N ALA A 48 14.00 -4.27 2.20
CA ALA A 48 13.07 -3.25 1.72
C ALA A 48 12.67 -3.46 0.25
N GLU A 49 13.60 -3.95 -0.58
CA GLU A 49 13.34 -4.26 -1.98
C GLU A 49 12.39 -5.47 -2.15
N THR A 50 12.52 -6.47 -1.29
CA THR A 50 11.58 -7.60 -1.25
C THR A 50 10.17 -7.12 -0.90
N LEU A 51 10.03 -6.22 0.08
CA LEU A 51 8.73 -5.66 0.48
C LEU A 51 8.08 -4.85 -0.66
N ARG A 52 8.86 -4.05 -1.40
CA ARG A 52 8.40 -3.34 -2.59
C ARG A 52 7.89 -4.28 -3.68
N LYS A 53 8.62 -5.37 -3.92
CA LYS A 53 8.23 -6.40 -4.90
C LYS A 53 6.93 -7.11 -4.49
N LEU A 54 6.78 -7.42 -3.21
CA LEU A 54 5.53 -7.95 -2.64
C LEU A 54 4.38 -6.95 -2.84
N ALA A 55 4.57 -5.68 -2.49
CA ALA A 55 3.56 -4.64 -2.66
C ALA A 55 3.18 -4.46 -4.14
N ARG A 56 4.15 -4.51 -5.05
CA ARG A 56 3.92 -4.41 -6.49
C ARG A 56 3.12 -5.59 -7.04
N GLY A 57 3.44 -6.81 -6.64
CA GLY A 57 2.73 -8.01 -7.09
C GLY A 57 1.30 -8.09 -6.54
N PHE A 58 1.12 -7.80 -5.25
CA PHE A 58 -0.16 -7.96 -4.57
C PHE A 58 -1.05 -6.70 -4.54
N GLY A 59 -0.50 -5.53 -4.85
CA GLY A 59 -1.20 -4.23 -4.88
C GLY A 59 -1.88 -3.90 -6.21
N GLY A 60 -1.59 -4.67 -7.26
CA GLY A 60 -2.22 -4.51 -8.58
C GLY A 60 -1.86 -3.22 -9.32
N ASN A 61 -2.74 -2.79 -10.21
CA ASN A 61 -2.51 -1.67 -11.14
C ASN A 61 -2.74 -0.27 -10.52
N GLY A 62 -3.25 -0.18 -9.29
CA GLY A 62 -3.49 1.10 -8.63
C GLY A 62 -2.27 1.56 -7.82
N ASP A 63 -1.72 2.73 -8.16
CA ASP A 63 -0.54 3.28 -7.47
C ASP A 63 -0.81 3.52 -5.98
N HIS A 64 -2.00 4.02 -5.61
CA HIS A 64 -2.38 4.19 -4.20
C HIS A 64 -2.49 2.86 -3.43
N LYS A 65 -3.09 1.83 -4.02
CA LYS A 65 -3.21 0.50 -3.39
C LYS A 65 -1.84 -0.14 -3.17
N ARG A 66 -0.92 0.05 -4.13
CA ARG A 66 0.46 -0.40 -4.02
C ARG A 66 1.20 0.31 -2.89
N SER A 67 1.12 1.64 -2.83
CA SER A 67 1.79 2.43 -1.78
C SER A 67 1.23 2.16 -0.38
N ALA A 68 -0.09 2.02 -0.24
CA ALA A 68 -0.71 1.64 1.03
C ALA A 68 -0.24 0.26 1.49
N LEU A 69 -0.19 -0.71 0.57
CA LEU A 69 0.29 -2.04 0.87
C LEU A 69 1.80 -2.06 1.20
N GLU A 70 2.61 -1.24 0.54
CA GLU A 70 4.02 -1.09 0.88
C GLU A 70 4.20 -0.61 2.33
N VAL A 71 3.46 0.42 2.75
CA VAL A 71 3.50 0.91 4.14
C VAL A 71 3.09 -0.16 5.15
N GLU A 72 2.05 -0.93 4.84
CA GLU A 72 1.59 -2.06 5.67
C GLU A 72 2.69 -3.12 5.80
N LEU A 73 3.30 -3.54 4.70
CA LEU A 73 4.35 -4.54 4.68
C LEU A 73 5.62 -4.09 5.43
N PHE A 74 6.01 -2.83 5.30
CA PHE A 74 7.12 -2.26 6.07
C PHE A 74 6.84 -2.25 7.58
N THR A 75 5.59 -1.96 7.95
CA THR A 75 5.14 -1.99 9.36
C THR A 75 5.18 -3.41 9.90
N LEU A 76 4.63 -4.39 9.14
CA LEU A 76 4.64 -5.81 9.52
C LEU A 76 6.06 -6.37 9.65
N ALA A 77 7.00 -5.92 8.80
CA ALA A 77 8.40 -6.31 8.84
C ALA A 77 9.26 -5.57 9.89
N GLY A 78 8.63 -4.71 10.71
CA GLY A 78 9.30 -3.96 11.78
C GLY A 78 10.32 -2.94 11.27
N PHE A 79 10.17 -2.47 10.02
CA PHE A 79 10.92 -1.29 9.58
C PHE A 79 10.33 -0.08 10.28
N LYS A 80 11.20 0.82 10.78
CA LYS A 80 10.78 2.20 11.01
C LYS A 80 10.45 2.74 9.63
N THR A 81 9.17 2.75 9.27
CA THR A 81 8.69 3.52 8.14
C THR A 81 9.27 4.93 8.34
N PRO A 82 10.01 5.49 7.36
CA PRO A 82 10.24 6.93 7.42
C PRO A 82 8.84 7.51 7.57
N ALA A 83 8.62 8.23 8.65
CA ALA A 83 7.36 8.92 8.85
C ALA A 83 7.13 9.72 7.56
N SER A 84 6.23 9.23 6.70
CA SER A 84 5.59 10.12 5.75
C SER A 84 4.75 11.00 6.64
N GLU A 85 5.31 12.17 6.95
CA GLU A 85 4.50 13.34 7.24
C GLU A 85 3.31 13.29 6.28
N GLU A 86 2.12 13.30 6.87
CA GLU A 86 0.83 13.02 6.23
C GLU A 86 0.65 11.58 5.76
N LYS A 87 0.03 10.79 6.66
CA LYS A 87 -1.08 9.94 6.21
C LYS A 87 -1.91 10.80 5.28
N VAL A 88 -1.82 10.57 3.97
CA VAL A 88 -2.92 10.87 3.06
C VAL A 88 -4.10 10.18 3.72
N SER A 89 -4.92 10.97 4.42
CA SER A 89 -6.07 10.48 5.17
C SER A 89 -6.87 9.59 4.21
N GLU A 90 -7.52 8.55 4.72
CA GLU A 90 -8.42 7.73 3.90
C GLU A 90 -9.37 8.61 3.07
N ALA A 91 -9.82 9.73 3.64
CA ALA A 91 -10.58 10.78 2.96
C ALA A 91 -9.87 11.43 1.76
N MET A 92 -8.56 11.66 1.85
CA MET A 92 -7.75 12.18 0.75
C MET A 92 -7.49 11.13 -0.33
N GLY A 93 -7.34 9.86 0.06
CA GLY A 93 -7.26 8.74 -0.89
C GLY A 93 -8.56 8.59 -1.70
N GLU A 94 -9.70 8.62 -1.02
CA GLU A 94 -11.02 8.61 -1.68
C GLU A 94 -11.23 9.81 -2.61
N LEU A 95 -10.72 10.99 -2.24
CA LEU A 95 -10.81 12.19 -3.06
C LEU A 95 -10.00 12.01 -4.35
N LEU A 96 -8.77 11.53 -4.27
CA LEU A 96 -7.91 11.28 -5.43
C LEU A 96 -8.52 10.23 -6.39
N ASP A 97 -9.11 9.16 -5.86
CA ASP A 97 -9.81 8.15 -6.65
C ASP A 97 -11.04 8.73 -7.39
N LYS A 98 -11.73 9.72 -6.80
CA LYS A 98 -12.86 10.41 -7.46
C LYS A 98 -12.38 11.44 -8.49
N LEU A 99 -11.27 12.12 -8.22
CA LEU A 99 -10.70 13.14 -9.11
C LEU A 99 -10.09 12.53 -10.37
N THR A 100 -9.51 11.33 -10.30
CA THR A 100 -8.92 10.63 -11.47
C THR A 100 -9.96 10.29 -12.56
N GLY A 101 -11.25 10.22 -12.23
CA GLY A 101 -12.33 10.01 -13.19
C GLY A 101 -12.93 11.29 -13.78
N MET A 102 -12.44 12.47 -13.39
CA MET A 102 -13.01 13.76 -13.81
C MET A 102 -12.33 14.31 -15.06
N ASP A 103 -13.11 14.96 -15.92
CA ASP A 103 -12.59 15.79 -17.00
C ASP A 103 -12.09 17.16 -16.50
N ASP A 104 -11.27 17.83 -17.32
CA ASP A 104 -10.67 19.14 -16.99
C ASP A 104 -11.68 20.22 -16.58
N ARG A 105 -12.92 20.19 -17.12
CA ARG A 105 -13.94 21.19 -16.77
C ARG A 105 -14.43 20.96 -15.34
N ARG A 106 -14.66 19.70 -14.98
CA ARG A 106 -15.08 19.31 -13.63
C ARG A 106 -13.96 19.48 -12.60
N LEU A 107 -12.72 19.19 -12.98
CA LEU A 107 -11.56 19.46 -12.12
C LEU A 107 -11.44 20.95 -11.79
N LYS A 108 -11.58 21.84 -12.78
CA LYS A 108 -11.57 23.30 -12.55
C LYS A 108 -12.69 23.76 -11.62
N LEU A 109 -13.90 23.22 -11.81
CA LEU A 109 -15.01 23.52 -10.91
C LEU A 109 -14.71 23.09 -9.47
N MET A 110 -14.02 21.96 -9.31
CA MET A 110 -13.65 21.45 -8.00
C MET A 110 -12.52 22.25 -7.33
N THR A 111 -11.58 22.78 -8.10
CA THR A 111 -10.61 23.76 -7.61
C THR A 111 -11.33 24.98 -7.02
N HIS A 112 -12.28 25.57 -7.76
CA HIS A 112 -13.04 26.72 -7.27
C HIS A 112 -13.87 26.41 -6.01
N PHE A 113 -14.39 25.19 -5.90
CA PHE A 113 -15.15 24.77 -4.72
C PHE A 113 -14.25 24.63 -3.48
N VAL A 114 -13.05 24.08 -3.64
CA VAL A 114 -12.06 24.01 -2.55
C VAL A 114 -11.62 25.42 -2.13
N ASP A 115 -11.36 26.31 -3.09
CA ASP A 115 -11.02 27.71 -2.81
C ASP A 115 -12.11 28.39 -1.98
N PHE A 116 -13.38 28.18 -2.34
CA PHE A 116 -14.52 28.71 -1.59
C PHE A 116 -14.57 28.20 -0.15
N LEU A 117 -14.37 26.89 0.08
CA LEU A 117 -14.36 26.32 1.44
C LEU A 117 -13.22 26.91 2.29
N LEU A 118 -12.04 27.07 1.69
CA LEU A 118 -10.87 27.66 2.37
C LEU A 118 -11.03 29.16 2.67
N GLU A 119 -11.84 29.87 1.88
CA GLU A 119 -12.21 31.26 2.17
C GLU A 119 -13.28 31.37 3.25
N ALA A 120 -14.24 30.44 3.29
CA ALA A 120 -15.27 30.40 4.32
C ALA A 120 -14.69 30.12 5.73
N ASP A 121 -13.75 29.18 5.84
CA ASP A 121 -13.07 28.85 7.10
C ASP A 121 -12.19 30.00 7.66
N LYS A 122 -11.86 31.02 6.84
CA LYS A 122 -11.09 32.19 7.29
C LYS A 122 -11.95 33.31 7.86
N ASN A 123 -13.28 33.22 7.73
CA ASN A 123 -14.24 34.24 8.16
C ASN A 123 -15.01 33.87 9.44
N ASP A 124 -14.67 32.74 10.07
CA ASP A 124 -15.03 32.37 11.46
C ASP A 124 -13.81 32.56 12.40
#